data_AF-A0A7S1EPX3-F1
#
_entry.id   AF-A0A7S1EPX3-F1
#
_cell.length_a   1.000
_cell.length_b   1.000
_cell.length_c   1.000
_cell.angle_alpha   90.00
_cell.angle_beta   90.00
_cell.angle_gamma   90.00
#
_symmetry.space_group_name_H-M   'P 1'
#
loop_
_entity.id
_entity.type
_entity.pdbx_description
1 polymer ?
#
loop_
_entity_poly.entity_id
_entity_poly.type
_entity_poly.pdbx_seq_one_letter_code
_entity_poly.pdbx_strand_id
1 'polypeptide(L)'
;VTLPGGHLIALDMQPLFHTDEYREKYSGPLMETFQKYKDQLEWGGDFPEEAAQYFSPCFLWTRPGDNETVDTIVFDAFKDYLNIYLDIITNAPKITDEAYLAKIRERQIAYLQYRAEKDPARGMFQRFYGPDWTEQYIHGFLFDLEEKLEKNEYKLPA
;
A
#
# COMPACT_ATOMS: atom_id res chain seq x y z
N VAL A 1 -2.67 6.28 -10.64
CA VAL A 1 -3.29 7.60 -10.86
C VAL A 1 -2.99 8.05 -12.28
N THR A 2 -3.98 8.53 -13.02
CA THR A 2 -3.80 9.10 -14.37
C THR A 2 -4.29 10.54 -14.34
N LEU A 3 -3.41 11.48 -14.69
CA LEU A 3 -3.67 12.92 -14.75
C LEU A 3 -3.40 13.44 -16.16
N PRO A 4 -3.83 14.66 -16.51
CA PRO A 4 -3.44 15.29 -17.78
C PRO A 4 -1.91 15.36 -17.99
N GLY A 5 -1.14 15.39 -16.90
CA GLY A 5 0.33 15.41 -16.92
C GLY A 5 1.00 14.04 -16.96
N GLY A 6 0.25 12.94 -17.11
CA GLY A 6 0.77 11.57 -17.22
C GLY A 6 0.31 10.62 -16.12
N HIS A 7 0.98 9.48 -16.03
CA HIS A 7 0.65 8.41 -15.09
C HIS A 7 1.55 8.42 -13.86
N LEU A 8 0.99 8.03 -12.71
CA LEU A 8 1.72 7.79 -11.48
C LEU A 8 1.28 6.42 -10.94
N ILE A 9 2.20 5.48 -10.87
CA ILE A 9 1.95 4.10 -10.45
C ILE A 9 2.79 3.80 -9.23
N ALA A 10 2.12 3.45 -8.14
CA ALA A 10 2.71 2.94 -6.92
C ALA A 10 2.09 1.55 -6.66
N LEU A 11 2.90 0.49 -6.80
CA LEU A 11 2.48 -0.89 -6.59
C LEU A 11 3.44 -1.56 -5.62
N ASP A 12 2.92 -2.04 -4.49
CA ASP A 12 3.74 -2.63 -3.43
C ASP A 12 2.93 -3.57 -2.52
N MET A 13 3.64 -4.46 -1.84
CA MET A 13 3.15 -5.17 -0.65
C MET A 13 3.73 -4.49 0.59
N GLN A 14 3.07 -3.41 1.01
CA GLN A 14 3.55 -2.51 2.05
C GLN A 14 3.79 -3.25 3.38
N PRO A 15 5.01 -3.25 3.92
CA PRO A 15 5.37 -4.11 5.03
C PRO A 15 4.96 -3.51 6.38
N LEU A 16 4.59 -4.36 7.34
CA LEU A 16 4.41 -3.93 8.73
C LEU A 16 5.74 -3.66 9.44
N PHE A 17 6.76 -4.46 9.12
CA PHE A 17 8.07 -4.44 9.76
C PHE A 17 9.20 -4.44 8.72
N HIS A 18 10.36 -3.91 9.11
CA HIS A 18 11.56 -3.80 8.27
C HIS A 18 12.69 -4.75 8.71
N THR A 19 12.37 -5.75 9.53
CA THR A 19 13.38 -6.74 9.95
C THR A 19 13.73 -7.66 8.78
N ASP A 20 14.93 -8.24 8.83
CA ASP A 20 15.40 -9.13 7.77
C ASP A 20 14.51 -10.36 7.64
N GLU A 21 13.99 -10.89 8.76
CA GLU A 21 13.06 -12.03 8.75
C GLU A 21 11.73 -11.69 8.06
N TYR A 22 11.21 -10.46 8.27
CA TYR A 22 9.97 -10.04 7.62
C TYR A 22 10.17 -9.83 6.11
N ARG A 23 11.32 -9.27 5.72
CA ARG A 23 11.70 -9.09 4.31
C ARG A 23 11.91 -10.43 3.62
N GLU A 24 12.64 -11.35 4.21
CA GLU A 24 12.83 -12.70 3.66
C GLU A 24 11.48 -13.39 3.48
N LYS A 25 10.60 -13.30 4.48
CA LYS A 25 9.29 -13.95 4.45
C LYS A 25 8.34 -13.37 3.40
N TYR A 26 8.27 -12.05 3.24
CA TYR A 26 7.22 -11.41 2.42
C TYR A 26 7.74 -10.70 1.17
N SER A 27 8.95 -10.14 1.18
CA SER A 27 9.57 -9.56 -0.02
C SER A 27 10.38 -10.57 -0.82
N GLY A 28 10.95 -11.59 -0.17
CA GLY A 28 11.70 -12.67 -0.83
C GLY A 28 10.94 -13.33 -1.98
N PRO A 29 9.70 -13.82 -1.75
CA PRO A 29 8.88 -14.42 -2.81
C PRO A 29 8.53 -13.47 -3.97
N LEU A 30 8.55 -12.17 -3.72
CA LEU A 30 8.18 -11.15 -4.70
C LEU A 30 9.38 -10.64 -5.51
N MET A 31 10.60 -10.93 -5.08
CA MET A 31 11.82 -10.31 -5.60
C MET A 31 12.06 -10.62 -7.08
N GLU A 32 11.84 -11.86 -7.53
CA GLU A 32 11.99 -12.23 -8.94
C GLU A 32 11.02 -11.44 -9.84
N THR A 33 9.75 -11.40 -9.45
CA THR A 33 8.71 -10.61 -10.12
C THR A 33 9.05 -9.12 -10.11
N PHE A 34 9.53 -8.59 -8.98
CA PHE A 34 9.97 -7.20 -8.89
C PHE A 34 11.09 -6.90 -9.89
N GLN A 35 12.16 -7.71 -9.95
CA GLN A 35 13.26 -7.48 -10.88
C GLN A 35 12.79 -7.53 -12.34
N LYS A 36 11.93 -8.50 -12.70
CA LYS A 36 11.32 -8.62 -14.04
C LYS A 36 10.66 -7.31 -14.51
N TYR A 37 9.93 -6.64 -13.63
CA TYR A 37 9.21 -5.41 -13.99
C TYR A 37 10.02 -4.13 -13.76
N LYS A 38 10.94 -4.13 -12.78
CA LYS A 38 11.83 -3.00 -12.50
C LYS A 38 12.69 -2.64 -13.71
N ASP A 39 13.14 -3.63 -14.47
CA ASP A 39 13.95 -3.40 -15.68
C ASP A 39 13.15 -2.77 -16.83
N GLN A 40 11.82 -2.86 -16.79
CA GLN A 40 10.91 -2.35 -17.81
C GLN A 40 10.19 -1.06 -17.38
N LEU A 41 10.19 -0.74 -16.09
CA LEU A 41 9.50 0.39 -15.50
C LEU A 41 10.50 1.31 -14.82
N GLU A 42 10.81 2.44 -15.46
CA GLU A 42 11.74 3.43 -14.92
C GLU A 42 11.27 3.95 -13.55
N TRP A 43 12.24 4.20 -12.66
CA TRP A 43 11.97 4.72 -11.32
C TRP A 43 11.28 6.09 -11.41
N GLY A 44 10.17 6.25 -10.70
CA GLY A 44 9.32 7.44 -10.73
C GLY A 44 9.92 8.72 -10.12
N GLY A 45 11.19 8.71 -9.72
CA GLY A 45 11.91 9.86 -9.19
C GLY A 45 11.62 10.12 -7.71
N ASP A 46 11.52 11.40 -7.34
CA ASP A 46 11.37 11.83 -5.95
C ASP A 46 10.22 11.13 -5.23
N PHE A 47 10.50 10.74 -3.99
CA PHE A 47 9.61 9.98 -3.14
C PHE A 47 9.70 10.51 -1.70
N PRO A 48 8.58 10.78 -1.00
CA PRO A 48 8.62 11.39 0.33
C PRO A 48 9.38 10.51 1.34
N GLU A 49 10.36 11.07 2.04
CA GLU A 49 11.20 10.34 2.99
C GLU A 49 10.36 9.74 4.14
N GLU A 50 9.39 10.48 4.65
CA GLU A 50 8.46 10.01 5.70
C GLU A 50 7.63 8.79 5.26
N ALA A 51 7.37 8.65 3.96
CA ALA A 51 6.62 7.54 3.42
C ALA A 51 7.46 6.26 3.33
N ALA A 52 8.80 6.37 3.25
CA ALA A 52 9.70 5.27 2.95
C ALA A 52 9.57 4.09 3.92
N GLN A 53 9.24 4.36 5.19
CA GLN A 53 9.00 3.32 6.20
C GLN A 53 7.78 2.43 5.91
N TYR A 54 6.93 2.78 4.93
CA TYR A 54 5.74 2.02 4.57
C TYR A 54 5.87 1.30 3.23
N PHE A 55 7.07 1.29 2.62
CA PHE A 55 7.31 0.63 1.35
C PHE A 55 8.34 -0.49 1.47
N SER A 56 8.13 -1.56 0.70
CA SER A 56 8.99 -2.73 0.70
C SER A 56 10.19 -2.55 -0.24
N PRO A 57 11.22 -3.42 -0.15
CA PRO A 57 12.27 -3.50 -1.16
C PRO A 57 11.76 -3.81 -2.58
N CYS A 58 10.53 -4.34 -2.71
CA CYS A 58 9.86 -4.67 -3.98
C CYS A 58 8.86 -3.59 -4.41
N PHE A 59 9.03 -2.34 -3.96
CA PHE A 59 8.17 -1.24 -4.35
C PHE A 59 8.39 -0.83 -5.82
N LEU A 60 7.36 -1.00 -6.66
CA LEU A 60 7.31 -0.45 -8.01
C LEU A 60 6.71 0.96 -7.99
N TRP A 61 7.60 1.95 -8.05
CA TRP A 61 7.28 3.36 -8.26
C TRP A 61 7.69 3.79 -9.66
N THR A 62 6.73 4.15 -10.50
CA THR A 62 6.99 4.54 -11.89
C THR A 62 6.00 5.57 -12.43
N ARG A 63 6.42 6.32 -13.47
CA ARG A 63 5.62 7.35 -14.14
C ARG A 63 5.59 7.12 -15.65
N PRO A 64 4.82 6.13 -16.14
CA PRO A 64 4.71 5.88 -17.57
C PRO A 64 4.27 7.14 -18.33
N GLY A 65 4.88 7.36 -19.50
CA GLY A 65 4.56 8.49 -20.38
C GLY A 65 3.38 8.23 -21.33
N ASP A 66 2.95 6.97 -21.43
CA ASP A 66 1.95 6.51 -22.39
C ASP A 66 1.00 5.46 -21.78
N ASN A 67 -0.17 5.31 -22.41
CA ASN A 67 -1.18 4.35 -22.01
C ASN A 67 -0.79 2.90 -22.33
N GLU A 68 0.00 2.67 -23.39
CA GLU A 68 0.36 1.31 -23.82
C GLU A 68 1.14 0.58 -22.73
N THR A 69 2.10 1.26 -22.12
CA THR A 69 2.86 0.76 -20.95
C THR A 69 1.95 0.46 -19.76
N VAL A 70 0.92 1.29 -19.54
CA VAL A 70 -0.06 1.08 -18.46
C VAL A 70 -0.92 -0.16 -18.73
N ASP A 71 -1.43 -0.28 -19.95
CA ASP A 71 -2.36 -1.33 -20.36
C ASP A 71 -1.66 -2.70 -20.54
N THR A 72 -0.33 -2.71 -20.66
CA THR A 72 0.49 -3.92 -20.84
C THR A 72 1.37 -4.19 -19.62
N ILE A 73 2.52 -3.54 -19.50
CA ILE A 73 3.57 -3.85 -18.52
C ILE A 73 3.07 -3.63 -17.09
N VAL A 74 2.43 -2.49 -16.82
CA VAL A 74 1.89 -2.20 -15.49
C VAL A 74 0.73 -3.14 -15.15
N PHE A 75 -0.14 -3.43 -16.11
CA PHE A 75 -1.24 -4.37 -15.90
C PHE A 75 -0.75 -5.80 -15.62
N ASP A 76 0.29 -6.25 -16.32
CA ASP A 76 0.94 -7.53 -16.04
C ASP A 76 1.61 -7.54 -14.66
N ALA A 77 2.32 -6.47 -14.29
CA ALA A 77 2.89 -6.33 -12.95
C ALA A 77 1.81 -6.38 -11.86
N PHE A 78 0.69 -5.69 -12.07
CA PHE A 78 -0.45 -5.71 -11.17
C PHE A 78 -1.00 -7.13 -10.98
N LYS A 79 -1.21 -7.89 -12.06
CA LYS A 79 -1.70 -9.27 -11.99
C LYS A 79 -0.73 -10.17 -11.23
N ASP A 80 0.57 -10.11 -11.54
CA ASP A 80 1.57 -10.94 -10.89
C ASP A 80 1.67 -10.61 -9.39
N TYR A 81 1.71 -9.32 -9.02
CA TYR A 81 1.70 -8.91 -7.61
C TYR A 81 0.44 -9.35 -6.88
N LEU A 82 -0.74 -9.20 -7.51
CA LEU A 82 -2.00 -9.60 -6.91
C LEU A 82 -2.05 -11.12 -6.68
N ASN A 83 -1.64 -11.93 -7.65
CA ASN A 83 -1.61 -13.39 -7.50
C ASN A 83 -0.70 -13.81 -6.34
N ILE A 84 0.51 -13.24 -6.24
CA ILE A 84 1.43 -13.54 -5.15
C ILE A 84 0.87 -13.07 -3.79
N TYR A 85 0.19 -11.92 -3.76
CA TYR A 85 -0.47 -11.44 -2.53
C TYR A 85 -1.56 -12.41 -2.06
N LEU A 86 -2.37 -12.93 -2.99
CA LEU A 86 -3.41 -13.92 -2.70
C LEU A 86 -2.82 -15.26 -2.23
N ASP A 87 -1.69 -15.68 -2.80
CA ASP A 87 -0.96 -16.87 -2.34
C ASP A 87 -0.43 -16.68 -0.91
N ILE A 88 0.10 -15.49 -0.59
CA ILE A 88 0.54 -15.15 0.77
C ILE A 88 -0.64 -15.22 1.75
N ILE A 89 -1.80 -14.65 1.40
CA ILE A 89 -3.00 -14.71 2.25
C ILE A 89 -3.46 -16.14 2.46
N THR A 90 -3.52 -16.93 1.38
CA THR A 90 -4.01 -18.32 1.41
C THR A 90 -3.15 -19.20 2.32
N ASN A 91 -1.84 -18.94 2.35
CA ASN A 91 -0.88 -19.70 3.15
C ASN A 91 -0.49 -19.01 4.47
N ALA A 92 -1.11 -17.87 4.81
CA ALA A 92 -0.76 -17.13 6.01
C ALA A 92 -1.14 -17.92 7.28
N PRO A 93 -0.17 -18.23 8.17
CA PRO A 93 -0.50 -18.90 9.41
C PRO A 93 -1.27 -17.96 10.35
N LYS A 94 -2.19 -18.52 11.14
CA LYS A 94 -2.80 -17.76 12.24
C LYS A 94 -1.71 -17.39 13.24
N ILE A 95 -1.68 -16.11 13.62
CA ILE A 95 -0.82 -15.59 14.69
C ILE A 95 -1.64 -15.61 15.98
N THR A 96 -1.10 -16.21 17.04
CA THR A 96 -1.76 -16.32 18.35
C THR A 96 -0.93 -15.75 19.50
N ASP A 97 0.30 -15.29 19.22
CA ASP A 97 1.12 -14.58 20.22
C ASP A 97 0.56 -13.17 20.44
N GLU A 98 -0.01 -12.94 21.62
CA GLU A 98 -0.62 -11.66 22.01
C GLU A 98 0.35 -10.47 21.92
N ALA A 99 1.62 -10.67 22.30
CA ALA A 99 2.63 -9.61 22.26
C ALA A 99 2.98 -9.25 20.80
N TYR A 100 2.99 -10.23 19.90
CA TYR A 100 3.22 -9.98 18.49
C TYR A 100 1.98 -9.38 17.80
N LEU A 101 0.77 -9.82 18.16
CA LEU A 101 -0.49 -9.23 17.69
C LEU A 101 -0.60 -7.75 18.10
N ALA A 102 -0.16 -7.39 19.31
CA ALA A 102 -0.12 -5.99 19.75
C ALA A 102 0.80 -5.14 18.86
N LYS A 103 1.98 -5.66 18.49
CA LYS A 103 2.90 -4.98 17.56
C LYS A 103 2.29 -4.84 16.16
N ILE A 104 1.64 -5.88 15.65
CA ILE A 104 0.95 -5.83 14.35
C ILE A 104 -0.11 -4.73 14.35
N ARG A 105 -0.92 -4.68 15.41
CA ARG A 105 -1.95 -3.64 15.60
C ARG A 105 -1.34 -2.24 15.55
N GLU A 106 -0.27 -2.01 16.32
CA GLU A 106 0.42 -0.71 16.35
C GLU A 106 0.88 -0.30 14.94
N ARG A 107 1.50 -1.22 14.18
CA ARG A 107 1.98 -0.92 12.82
C ARG A 107 0.85 -0.67 11.83
N GLN A 108 -0.26 -1.40 11.92
CA GLN A 108 -1.44 -1.16 11.08
C GLN A 108 -2.08 0.20 11.36
N ILE A 109 -2.26 0.55 12.63
CA ILE A 109 -2.79 1.87 13.03
C ILE A 109 -1.86 2.98 12.54
N ALA A 110 -0.54 2.85 12.76
CA ALA A 110 0.42 3.86 12.32
C ALA A 110 0.42 4.07 10.80
N TYR A 111 0.25 3.00 10.00
CA TYR A 111 0.13 3.14 8.56
C TYR A 111 -1.16 3.84 8.14
N LEU A 112 -2.30 3.46 8.73
CA LEU A 112 -3.59 4.04 8.38
C LEU A 112 -3.71 5.49 8.82
N GLN A 113 -3.17 5.87 9.98
CA GLN A 113 -3.09 7.26 10.42
C GLN A 113 -2.23 8.09 9.46
N TYR A 114 -1.06 7.58 9.06
CA TYR A 114 -0.21 8.25 8.07
C TYR A 114 -0.94 8.48 6.75
N ARG A 115 -1.59 7.45 6.21
CA ARG A 115 -2.38 7.56 4.98
C ARG A 115 -3.53 8.54 5.16
N ALA A 116 -4.29 8.45 6.25
CA ALA A 116 -5.38 9.36 6.53
C ALA A 116 -4.90 10.82 6.61
N GLU A 117 -3.74 11.11 7.20
CA GLU A 117 -3.22 12.48 7.34
C GLU A 117 -2.53 13.01 6.07
N LYS A 118 -1.86 12.13 5.31
CA LYS A 118 -0.99 12.53 4.19
C LYS A 118 -1.48 12.07 2.82
N ASP A 119 -2.71 11.55 2.70
CA ASP A 119 -3.18 11.01 1.42
C ASP A 119 -3.04 12.03 0.28
N PRO A 120 -2.27 11.74 -0.78
CA PRO A 120 -2.08 12.65 -1.91
C PRO A 120 -3.38 13.01 -2.64
N ALA A 121 -4.42 12.18 -2.53
CA ALA A 121 -5.73 12.44 -3.14
C ALA A 121 -6.58 13.43 -2.35
N ARG A 122 -6.24 13.79 -1.09
CA ARG A 122 -7.01 14.74 -0.27
C ARG A 122 -7.29 16.05 -1.02
N GLY A 123 -6.25 16.68 -1.59
CA GLY A 123 -6.42 17.93 -2.33
C GLY A 123 -7.32 17.80 -3.56
N MET A 124 -7.28 16.64 -4.23
CA MET A 124 -8.15 16.34 -5.37
C MET A 124 -9.60 16.16 -4.92
N PHE A 125 -9.85 15.40 -3.85
CA PHE A 125 -11.18 15.21 -3.29
C PHE A 125 -11.78 16.53 -2.79
N GLN A 126 -10.99 17.36 -2.10
CA GLN A 126 -11.45 18.67 -1.62
C GLN A 126 -11.91 19.56 -2.78
N ARG A 127 -11.19 19.52 -3.91
CA ARG A 127 -11.55 20.30 -5.11
C ARG A 127 -12.84 19.80 -5.78
N PHE A 128 -13.11 18.48 -5.75
CA PHE A 128 -14.29 17.91 -6.40
C PHE A 128 -15.54 17.90 -5.52
N TYR A 129 -15.38 17.64 -4.22
CA TYR A 129 -16.49 17.28 -3.33
C TYR A 129 -16.55 18.13 -2.05
N GLY A 130 -15.58 19.03 -1.85
CA GLY A 130 -15.50 19.88 -0.67
C GLY A 130 -14.84 19.20 0.54
N PRO A 131 -14.49 19.99 1.57
CA PRO A 131 -13.72 19.53 2.72
C PRO A 131 -14.48 18.50 3.55
N ASP A 132 -15.75 18.74 3.87
CA ASP A 132 -16.53 17.86 4.76
C ASP A 132 -16.69 16.45 4.18
N TRP A 133 -17.04 16.34 2.90
CA TRP A 133 -17.13 15.06 2.21
C TRP A 133 -15.77 14.35 2.17
N THR A 134 -14.70 15.11 1.95
CA THR A 134 -13.34 14.55 1.86
C THR A 134 -12.90 13.92 3.17
N GLU A 135 -13.06 14.63 4.29
CA GLU A 135 -12.64 14.10 5.58
C GLU A 135 -13.53 12.91 6.00
N GLN A 136 -14.84 12.95 5.72
CA GLN A 136 -15.70 11.78 5.92
C GLN A 136 -15.28 10.58 5.08
N TYR A 137 -14.89 10.78 3.82
CA TYR A 137 -14.48 9.69 2.94
C TYR A 137 -13.11 9.11 3.32
N ILE A 138 -12.15 9.97 3.70
CA ILE A 138 -10.81 9.54 4.14
C ILE A 138 -10.91 8.76 5.45
N HIS A 139 -11.55 9.32 6.47
CA HIS A 139 -11.56 8.76 7.82
C HIS A 139 -12.67 7.71 8.04
N GLY A 140 -13.79 7.80 7.31
CA GLY A 140 -14.92 6.89 7.47
C GLY A 140 -15.00 5.76 6.45
N PHE A 141 -14.12 5.73 5.45
CA PHE A 141 -14.10 4.66 4.45
C PHE A 141 -12.70 4.24 4.00
N LEU A 142 -11.87 5.14 3.48
CA LEU A 142 -10.56 4.76 2.91
C LEU A 142 -9.59 4.22 3.98
N PHE A 143 -9.56 4.85 5.15
CA PHE A 143 -8.66 4.51 6.26
C PHE A 143 -9.41 4.48 7.59
N ASP A 144 -10.42 3.61 7.69
CA ASP A 144 -11.46 3.68 8.72
C ASP A 144 -11.22 2.87 10.00
N LEU A 145 -10.03 2.27 10.17
CA LEU A 145 -9.75 1.38 11.30
C LEU A 145 -9.92 2.08 12.66
N GLU A 146 -9.45 3.32 12.79
CA GLU A 146 -9.55 4.07 14.04
C GLU A 146 -11.01 4.32 14.41
N GLU A 147 -11.83 4.79 13.46
CA GLU A 147 -13.27 4.98 13.64
C GLU A 147 -13.99 3.67 13.99
N LYS A 148 -13.65 2.57 13.32
CA LYS A 148 -14.25 1.25 13.64
C LYS A 148 -13.84 0.73 15.01
N LEU A 149 -12.61 1.00 15.47
CA LEU A 149 -12.14 0.64 16.80
C LEU A 149 -12.87 1.46 17.88
N GLU A 150 -13.02 2.76 17.69
CA GLU A 150 -13.74 3.65 18.60
C GLU A 150 -15.23 3.27 18.73
N LYS A 151 -15.87 2.92 17.60
CA LYS A 151 -17.26 2.46 17.55
C LYS A 151 -17.46 1.00 17.97
N ASN A 152 -16.38 0.28 18.26
CA ASN A 152 -16.40 -1.15 18.59
C ASN A 152 -17.04 -2.03 17.48
N GLU A 153 -16.91 -1.60 16.23
CA GLU A 153 -17.37 -2.31 15.03
C GLU A 153 -16.33 -3.32 14.53
N TYR A 154 -15.05 -3.05 14.82
CA TYR A 154 -13.96 -3.98 14.54
C TYR A 154 -13.49 -4.67 15.81
N LYS A 155 -13.66 -6.01 15.84
CA LYS A 155 -13.10 -6.85 16.91
C LYS A 155 -11.78 -7.42 16.44
N LEU A 156 -10.72 -7.15 17.19
CA LEU A 156 -9.42 -7.74 16.94
C LEU A 156 -9.52 -9.27 17.01
N PRO A 157 -8.83 -10.01 16.12
CA PRO A 157 -8.75 -11.45 16.24
C PRO A 157 -8.15 -11.83 17.59
N ALA A 158 -8.85 -12.70 18.33
CA ALA A 158 -8.33 -13.38 19.52
C ALA A 158 -7.33 -14.48 19.16
#